data_AF-A0A0D1KCV8-F1
#
_entry.id   AF-A0A0D1KCV8-F1
#
_cell.length_a   1.000
_cell.length_b   1.000
_cell.length_c   1.000
_cell.angle_alpha   90.00
_cell.angle_beta   90.00
_cell.angle_gamma   90.00
#
_symmetry.space_group_name_H-M   'P 1'
#
loop_
_entity.id
_entity.type
_entity.pdbx_description
1 polymer ?
#
loop_
_entity_poly.entity_id
_entity_poly.type
_entity_poly.pdbx_seq_one_letter_code
_entity_poly.pdbx_strand_id
1 'polypeptide(L)'
;MKILIVTLSGYWNYGNRLQNLALKKILEKKFSARVESAKTWQSDAMIWKPKTIRDWASKIKNGQLMEITAMKNRVGNFIAFSTNQLSETTDIVDLKDSLGLLQNYDYVVVGSDQVWNTNWLTMDQFKFFYLIV
;
A
#
# COMPACT_ATOMS: atom_id res chain seq x y z
N MET A 1 -7.28 -6.90 -20.85
CA MET A 1 -6.82 -7.68 -19.69
C MET A 1 -6.51 -6.74 -18.53
N LYS A 2 -6.92 -7.09 -17.32
CA LYS A 2 -6.66 -6.38 -16.08
C LYS A 2 -5.82 -7.26 -15.15
N ILE A 3 -4.75 -6.69 -14.59
CA ILE A 3 -3.89 -7.36 -13.62
C ILE A 3 -3.87 -6.56 -12.32
N LEU A 4 -4.07 -7.24 -11.20
CA LEU A 4 -3.90 -6.65 -9.87
C LEU A 4 -2.55 -7.07 -9.28
N ILE A 5 -1.78 -6.11 -8.79
CA ILE A 5 -0.58 -6.37 -7.98
C ILE A 5 -0.96 -6.25 -6.50
N VAL A 6 -0.72 -7.31 -5.73
CA VAL A 6 -0.93 -7.35 -4.28
C VAL A 6 0.43 -7.49 -3.61
N THR A 7 0.90 -6.42 -2.98
CA THR A 7 2.20 -6.38 -2.29
C THR A 7 2.17 -5.37 -1.16
N LEU A 8 3.33 -5.07 -0.56
CA LEU A 8 3.46 -4.09 0.52
C LEU A 8 3.04 -2.69 0.04
N SER A 9 1.89 -2.22 0.50
CA SER A 9 1.32 -0.91 0.17
C SER A 9 1.62 0.13 1.25
N GLY A 10 2.67 -0.04 2.06
CA GLY A 10 3.06 0.97 3.03
C GLY A 10 3.54 2.28 2.40
N TYR A 11 3.23 3.43 3.02
CA TYR A 11 3.73 4.76 2.63
C TYR A 11 5.04 5.14 3.33
N TRP A 12 5.99 4.20 3.42
CA TRP A 12 7.27 4.39 4.11
C TRP A 12 8.49 3.79 3.43
N ASN A 13 8.33 2.98 2.38
CA ASN A 13 9.46 2.33 1.73
C ASN A 13 9.52 2.73 0.25
N TYR A 14 10.49 3.57 -0.11
CA TYR A 14 10.70 3.99 -1.50
C TYR A 14 11.08 2.82 -2.41
N GLY A 15 11.91 1.91 -1.92
CA GLY A 15 12.34 0.71 -2.67
C GLY A 15 11.15 -0.13 -3.11
N ASN A 16 10.24 -0.45 -2.18
CA ASN A 16 9.03 -1.22 -2.48
C ASN A 16 8.17 -0.52 -3.55
N ARG A 17 8.04 0.81 -3.49
CA ARG A 17 7.24 1.57 -4.45
C ARG A 17 7.87 1.60 -5.85
N LEU A 18 9.19 1.73 -5.93
CA LEU A 18 9.91 1.68 -7.19
C LEU A 18 9.92 0.28 -7.80
N GLN A 19 10.08 -0.77 -6.98
CA GLN A 19 9.97 -2.16 -7.44
C GLN A 19 8.57 -2.46 -7.99
N ASN A 20 7.53 -2.00 -7.29
CA ASN A 20 6.15 -2.12 -7.78
C ASN A 20 5.95 -1.37 -9.10
N LEU A 21 6.45 -0.14 -9.23
CA LEU A 21 6.39 0.61 -10.49
C LEU A 21 7.11 -0.12 -11.64
N ALA A 22 8.30 -0.68 -11.37
CA ALA A 22 9.05 -1.43 -12.36
C ALA A 22 8.27 -2.65 -12.86
N LEU A 23 7.69 -3.43 -11.92
CA LEU A 23 6.85 -4.58 -12.26
C LEU A 23 5.62 -4.15 -13.07
N LYS A 24 4.90 -3.11 -12.62
CA LYS A 24 3.76 -2.54 -13.33
C LYS A 24 4.12 -2.23 -14.78
N LYS A 25 5.20 -1.49 -15.02
CA LYS A 25 5.61 -1.08 -16.38
C LYS A 25 5.96 -2.27 -17.27
N ILE A 26 6.58 -3.30 -16.71
CA ILE A 26 6.88 -4.52 -17.46
C ILE A 26 5.59 -5.26 -17.84
N LEU A 27 4.65 -5.40 -16.91
CA LEU A 27 3.38 -6.09 -17.15
C LEU A 27 2.50 -5.32 -18.16
N GLU A 28 2.36 -4.00 -17.99
CA GLU A 28 1.66 -3.12 -18.94
C GLU A 28 2.22 -3.28 -20.35
N LYS A 29 3.56 -3.23 -20.49
CA LYS A 29 4.24 -3.32 -21.78
C LYS A 29 4.15 -4.71 -22.42
N LYS A 30 4.43 -5.77 -21.65
CA LYS A 30 4.52 -7.13 -22.18
C LYS A 30 3.16 -7.71 -22.58
N PHE A 31 2.11 -7.35 -21.86
CA PHE A 31 0.80 -7.95 -22.04
C PHE A 31 -0.27 -6.96 -22.51
N SER A 32 0.10 -5.71 -22.81
CA SER A 32 -0.84 -4.64 -23.16
C SER A 32 -2.00 -4.54 -22.16
N ALA A 33 -1.68 -4.71 -20.87
CA ALA A 33 -2.64 -4.85 -19.79
C ALA A 33 -2.85 -3.55 -19.03
N ARG A 34 -4.03 -3.37 -18.44
CA ARG A 34 -4.24 -2.38 -17.38
C ARG A 34 -3.77 -2.99 -16.07
N VAL A 35 -2.86 -2.33 -15.39
CA VAL A 35 -2.26 -2.84 -14.16
C VAL A 35 -2.50 -1.87 -13.01
N GLU A 36 -3.04 -2.39 -11.91
CA GLU A 36 -3.36 -1.64 -10.70
C GLU A 36 -2.65 -2.25 -9.49
N SER A 37 -2.42 -1.46 -8.46
CA SER A 37 -1.85 -1.93 -7.19
C SER A 37 -2.90 -1.88 -6.09
N ALA A 38 -3.06 -2.98 -5.35
CA ALA A 38 -3.97 -3.02 -4.22
C ALA A 38 -3.46 -2.13 -3.08
N LYS A 39 -4.31 -1.21 -2.64
CA LYS A 39 -4.17 -0.52 -1.37
C LYS A 39 -4.57 -1.47 -0.24
N THR A 40 -3.74 -1.61 0.80
CA THR A 40 -4.00 -2.51 1.94
C THR A 40 -4.03 -1.74 3.25
N TRP A 41 -4.28 -2.43 4.37
CA TRP A 41 -4.23 -1.86 5.73
C TRP A 41 -2.89 -1.16 6.05
N GLN A 42 -1.81 -1.53 5.35
CA GLN A 42 -0.49 -0.91 5.49
C GLN A 42 -0.51 0.57 5.08
N SER A 43 -1.33 0.96 4.11
CA SER A 43 -1.42 2.35 3.66
C SER A 43 -1.91 3.29 4.77
N ASP A 44 -2.80 2.80 5.64
CA ASP A 44 -3.38 3.58 6.73
C ASP A 44 -2.50 3.64 7.98
N ALA A 45 -1.65 2.63 8.21
CA ALA A 45 -0.78 2.54 9.38
C ALA A 45 0.20 3.73 9.51
N MET A 46 0.48 4.41 8.40
CA MET A 46 1.40 5.55 8.33
C MET A 46 0.69 6.90 8.42
N ILE A 47 -0.63 6.94 8.25
CA ILE A 47 -1.38 8.20 8.32
C ILE A 47 -1.38 8.64 9.77
N TRP A 48 -0.47 9.56 10.09
CA TRP A 48 -0.35 10.11 11.43
C TRP A 48 -1.67 10.77 11.84
N LYS A 49 -2.38 10.14 12.76
CA LYS A 49 -3.54 10.70 13.45
C LYS A 49 -3.12 11.00 14.89
N PRO A 50 -3.11 12.27 15.33
CA PRO A 50 -2.87 12.56 16.74
C PRO A 50 -3.96 11.90 17.57
N LYS A 51 -3.57 11.12 18.59
CA LYS A 51 -4.53 10.39 19.44
C LYS A 51 -5.33 11.35 20.32
N THR A 52 -4.75 12.50 20.69
CA THR A 52 -5.40 13.55 21.47
C THR A 52 -4.92 14.96 21.12
N ILE A 53 -5.70 15.98 21.47
CA ILE A 53 -5.31 17.40 21.38
C ILE A 53 -4.08 17.71 22.27
N ARG A 54 -3.92 16.97 23.38
CA ARG A 54 -2.80 17.13 24.33
C ARG A 54 -1.47 16.67 23.73
N ASP A 55 -1.47 15.54 23.01
CA ASP A 55 -0.31 15.08 22.25
C ASP A 55 0.12 16.13 21.23
N TRP A 56 -0.86 16.75 20.56
CA TRP A 56 -0.63 17.80 19.59
C TRP A 56 0.06 19.03 20.22
N ALA A 57 -0.49 19.54 21.32
CA ALA A 57 0.07 20.69 22.03
C ALA A 57 1.48 20.44 22.59
N SER A 58 1.75 19.22 23.07
CA SER A 58 3.07 18.85 23.61
C SER A 58 4.17 18.87 22.55
N LYS A 59 3.90 18.41 21.33
CA LYS A 59 4.89 18.37 20.25
C LYS A 59 5.18 19.74 19.64
N ILE A 60 4.17 20.62 19.61
CA ILE A 60 4.34 22.03 19.23
C ILE A 60 5.26 22.73 20.23
N LYS A 61 5.03 22.54 21.53
CA LYS A 61 5.90 23.08 22.59
C LYS A 61 7.34 22.57 22.51
N ASN A 62 7.53 21.33 22.04
CA ASN A 62 8.85 20.69 21.95
C ASN A 62 9.60 20.99 20.64
N GLY A 63 9.12 21.90 19.79
CA GLY A 63 9.81 22.29 18.55
C GLY A 63 9.81 21.23 17.43
N GLN A 64 9.03 20.16 17.56
CA GLN A 64 8.97 19.05 16.59
C GLN A 64 8.10 19.34 15.35
N LEU A 65 7.72 20.62 15.14
CA LEU A 65 6.82 21.03 14.06
C LEU A 65 7.39 20.71 12.67
N MET A 66 8.70 20.95 12.50
CA MET A 66 9.39 20.68 11.24
C MET A 66 9.42 19.19 10.92
N GLU A 67 9.64 18.32 11.91
CA GLU A 67 9.67 16.87 11.74
C GLU A 67 8.28 16.31 11.36
N ILE A 68 7.22 16.80 12.03
CA ILE A 68 5.84 16.45 11.70
C ILE A 68 5.50 16.88 10.26
N THR A 69 5.92 18.09 9.88
CA THR A 69 5.66 18.62 8.53
C THR A 69 6.43 17.83 7.47
N ALA A 70 7.70 17.51 7.72
CA ALA A 70 8.49 16.67 6.83
C ALA A 70 7.88 15.27 6.66
N MET A 71 7.39 14.65 7.75
CA MET A 71 6.68 13.37 7.66
C MET A 71 5.38 13.47 6.85
N LYS A 72 4.57 14.51 7.08
CA LYS A 72 3.34 14.73 6.29
C LYS A 72 3.65 14.90 4.80
N ASN A 73 4.64 15.71 4.47
CA ASN A 73 5.08 15.92 3.08
C ASN A 73 5.57 14.61 2.46
N ARG A 74 6.34 13.82 3.21
CA ARG A 74 6.81 12.51 2.78
C ARG A 74 5.65 11.55 2.48
N VAL A 75 4.68 11.43 3.38
CA VAL A 75 3.49 10.60 3.17
C VAL A 75 2.66 11.11 1.98
N GLY A 76 2.50 12.43 1.86
CA GLY A 76 1.85 13.06 0.70
C GLY A 76 2.49 12.68 -0.63
N ASN A 77 3.82 12.68 -0.69
CA ASN A 77 4.56 12.23 -1.89
C ASN A 77 4.33 10.76 -2.21
N PHE A 78 4.25 9.89 -1.18
CA PHE A 78 3.93 8.48 -1.38
C PHE A 78 2.51 8.28 -1.92
N ILE A 79 1.52 9.01 -1.39
CA ILE A 79 0.14 8.96 -1.88
C ILE A 79 0.09 9.44 -3.32
N ALA A 80 0.65 10.61 -3.62
CA ALA A 80 0.69 11.17 -4.97
C ALA A 80 1.38 10.22 -5.97
N PHE A 81 2.51 9.62 -5.58
CA PHE A 81 3.18 8.62 -6.41
C PHE A 81 2.30 7.38 -6.64
N SER A 82 1.65 6.87 -5.60
CA SER A 82 0.85 5.65 -5.69
C SER A 82 -0.40 5.86 -6.56
N THR A 83 -1.08 7.00 -6.41
CA THR A 83 -2.21 7.37 -7.27
C THR A 83 -1.76 7.56 -8.71
N ASN A 84 -0.72 8.38 -8.96
CA ASN A 84 -0.37 8.79 -10.31
C ASN A 84 0.44 7.76 -11.10
N GLN A 85 1.31 7.00 -10.43
CA GLN A 85 2.24 6.08 -11.08
C GLN A 85 1.79 4.62 -10.95
N LEU A 86 1.25 4.23 -9.79
CA LEU A 86 0.87 2.84 -9.53
C LEU A 86 -0.59 2.54 -9.87
N SER A 87 -1.42 3.56 -10.11
CA SER A 87 -2.88 3.37 -10.23
C SER A 87 -3.39 2.56 -9.04
N GLU A 88 -2.97 2.97 -7.84
CA GLU A 88 -3.35 2.33 -6.58
C GLU A 88 -4.88 2.39 -6.42
N THR A 89 -5.49 1.30 -5.94
CA THR A 89 -6.93 1.25 -5.68
C THR A 89 -7.34 2.31 -4.66
N THR A 90 -8.55 2.85 -4.79
CA THR A 90 -9.09 3.86 -3.86
C THR A 90 -9.33 3.27 -2.48
N ASP A 91 -10.00 2.12 -2.46
CA ASP A 91 -10.43 1.44 -1.25
C ASP A 91 -9.36 0.49 -0.75
N ILE A 92 -9.31 0.34 0.56
CA ILE A 92 -8.47 -0.65 1.22
C ILE A 92 -9.04 -2.01 0.91
N VAL A 93 -8.22 -2.85 0.31
CA VAL A 93 -8.53 -4.24 0.04
C VAL A 93 -8.14 -5.06 1.27
N ASP A 94 -9.10 -5.81 1.79
CA ASP A 94 -8.89 -6.81 2.82
C ASP A 94 -9.51 -8.16 2.40
N LEU A 95 -9.47 -9.15 3.30
CA LEU A 95 -10.03 -10.49 3.07
C LEU A 95 -11.55 -10.52 2.87
N LYS A 96 -12.29 -9.58 3.45
CA LYS A 96 -13.75 -9.57 3.37
C LYS A 96 -14.20 -9.10 2.00
N ASP A 97 -13.46 -8.15 1.42
CA ASP A 97 -13.76 -7.57 0.11
C ASP A 97 -12.94 -8.21 -1.02
N SER A 98 -12.00 -9.10 -0.71
CA SER A 98 -11.09 -9.68 -1.71
C SER A 98 -11.83 -10.46 -2.78
N LEU A 99 -12.90 -11.22 -2.46
CA LEU A 99 -13.59 -12.05 -3.46
C LEU A 99 -14.20 -11.22 -4.59
N GLY A 100 -14.91 -10.14 -4.25
CA GLY A 100 -15.52 -9.25 -5.24
C GLY A 100 -14.49 -8.43 -6.02
N LEU A 101 -13.40 -8.01 -5.37
CA LEU A 101 -12.32 -7.32 -6.06
C LEU A 101 -11.60 -8.25 -7.05
N LEU A 102 -11.19 -9.44 -6.60
CA LEU A 102 -10.38 -10.36 -7.39
C LEU A 102 -11.10 -10.79 -8.67
N GLN A 103 -12.44 -10.91 -8.65
CA GLN A 103 -13.24 -11.21 -9.84
C GLN A 103 -13.17 -10.14 -10.94
N ASN A 104 -12.77 -8.91 -10.63
CA ASN A 104 -12.63 -7.84 -11.62
C ASN A 104 -11.29 -7.88 -12.38
N TYR A 105 -10.40 -8.81 -12.04
CA TYR A 105 -9.07 -8.94 -12.62
C TYR A 105 -8.88 -10.34 -13.23
N ASP A 106 -8.23 -10.38 -14.39
CA ASP A 106 -7.93 -11.65 -15.08
C ASP A 106 -6.76 -12.38 -14.39
N TYR A 107 -5.84 -11.60 -13.79
CA TYR A 107 -4.67 -12.12 -13.08
C TYR A 107 -4.37 -11.30 -11.84
N VAL A 108 -3.79 -11.98 -10.85
CA VAL A 108 -3.31 -11.38 -9.61
C VAL A 108 -1.86 -11.78 -9.40
N VAL A 109 -1.00 -10.79 -9.17
CA VAL A 109 0.42 -10.98 -8.89
C VAL A 109 0.69 -10.62 -7.45
N VAL A 110 1.11 -11.60 -6.65
CA VAL A 110 1.41 -11.42 -5.24
C VAL A 110 2.92 -11.25 -5.03
N GLY A 111 3.32 -10.28 -4.20
CA GLY A 111 4.73 -10.07 -3.86
C GLY A 111 5.33 -11.20 -3.02
N SER A 112 6.57 -11.59 -3.32
CA SER A 112 7.25 -12.75 -2.73
C SER A 112 7.40 -12.65 -1.22
N ASP A 113 7.83 -11.49 -0.71
CA ASP A 113 8.10 -11.29 0.72
C ASP A 113 6.87 -11.56 1.59
N GLN A 114 5.67 -11.42 1.02
CA GLN A 114 4.41 -11.63 1.74
C GLN A 114 4.01 -13.10 1.80
N VAL A 115 4.52 -13.90 0.88
CA VAL A 115 4.27 -15.35 0.79
C VAL A 115 5.29 -16.09 1.66
N TRP A 116 6.57 -15.71 1.58
CA TRP A 116 7.65 -16.47 2.21
C TRP A 116 7.98 -16.02 3.64
N ASN A 117 7.59 -14.81 4.06
CA ASN A 117 7.94 -14.26 5.38
C ASN A 117 6.77 -14.28 6.36
N THR A 118 6.39 -15.50 6.76
CA THR A 118 5.17 -15.77 7.53
C THR A 118 5.17 -15.19 8.95
N ASN A 119 6.34 -14.89 9.50
CA ASN A 119 6.48 -14.42 10.90
C ASN A 119 6.13 -12.94 11.10
N TRP A 120 5.95 -12.17 10.03
CA TRP A 120 5.72 -10.72 10.11
C TRP A 120 4.24 -10.31 9.98
N LEU A 121 3.36 -11.29 9.74
CA LEU A 121 1.95 -11.07 9.45
C LEU A 121 1.07 -11.78 10.48
N THR A 122 -0.09 -11.19 10.76
CA THR A 122 -1.15 -11.93 11.46
C THR A 122 -1.71 -13.02 10.54
N MET A 123 -2.41 -14.01 11.09
CA MET A 123 -3.02 -15.08 10.30
C MET A 123 -3.96 -14.56 9.21
N ASP A 124 -4.73 -13.52 9.50
CA ASP A 124 -5.62 -12.89 8.51
C ASP A 124 -4.83 -12.19 7.40
N GLN A 125 -3.78 -11.44 7.76
CA GLN A 125 -2.92 -10.80 6.77
C GLN A 125 -2.20 -11.83 5.89
N PHE A 126 -1.81 -12.97 6.48
CA PHE A 126 -1.21 -14.08 5.75
C PHE A 126 -2.21 -14.70 4.74
N LYS A 127 -3.43 -15.01 5.18
CA LYS A 127 -4.50 -15.50 4.31
C LYS A 127 -4.82 -14.55 3.16
N PHE A 128 -4.82 -13.23 3.43
CA PHE A 128 -5.01 -12.21 2.41
C PHE A 128 -4.00 -12.34 1.27
N PHE A 129 -2.70 -12.43 1.58
CA PHE A 129 -1.67 -12.53 0.54
C PHE A 129 -1.68 -13.88 -0.18
N TYR A 130 -2.10 -14.95 0.48
CA TYR A 130 -2.31 -16.24 -0.17
C TYR A 130 -3.61 -16.31 -1.00
N LEU A 131 -4.44 -15.26 -0.95
CA LEU A 131 -5.75 -15.21 -1.60
C LEU A 131 -6.65 -16.38 -1.15
N ILE A 132 -6.49 -16.83 0.09
CA ILE A 132 -7.30 -17.89 0.70
C ILE A 132 -8.48 -17.19 1.38
N VAL A 133 -9.66 -17.30 0.78
CA VAL A 133 -10.93 -16.77 1.28
C VAL A 133 -11.70 -17.84 2.03
#